data_AF-A0A2M8NF18-F1
#
_entry.id   AF-A0A2M8NF18-F1
#
_cell.length_a   1.000
_cell.length_b   1.000
_cell.length_c   1.000
_cell.angle_alpha   90.00
_cell.angle_beta   90.00
_cell.angle_gamma   90.00
#
_symmetry.space_group_name_H-M   'P 1'
#
loop_
_entity.id
_entity.type
_entity.pdbx_description
1 polymer ?
#
loop_
_entity_poly.entity_id
_entity_poly.type
_entity_poly.pdbx_seq_one_letter_code
_entity_poly.pdbx_strand_id
1 'polypeptide(L)'
;MSDLTSPQAALEALREMRDEIAEEADDLAGRWRSQIKRRSFCLSSHNLAAYLALRRRDVRSLQEALTRFGLSSLGRSEGRVLAN
;
A
#
# COMPACT_ATOMS: atom_id res chain seq x y z
N MET A 1 17.31 -2.18 -10.43
CA MET A 1 16.11 -1.37 -10.71
C MET A 1 15.51 -1.90 -11.99
N SER A 2 14.44 -2.70 -11.87
CA SER A 2 13.73 -3.27 -13.02
C SER A 2 13.26 -2.14 -13.94
N ASP A 3 13.46 -2.32 -15.24
CA ASP A 3 13.05 -1.34 -16.23
C ASP A 3 11.52 -1.35 -16.34
N LEU A 4 10.84 -0.42 -15.65
CA LEU A 4 9.37 -0.28 -15.63
C LEU A 4 8.85 0.39 -16.91
N THR A 5 9.45 0.08 -18.06
CA THR A 5 9.18 0.69 -19.36
C THR A 5 7.94 0.12 -20.05
N SER A 6 7.46 -1.07 -19.65
CA SER A 6 6.22 -1.66 -20.14
C SER A 6 5.06 -1.52 -19.15
N PRO A 7 3.81 -1.39 -19.63
CA PRO A 7 2.63 -1.41 -18.76
C PRO A 7 2.53 -2.68 -17.90
N GLN A 8 2.97 -3.83 -18.44
CA GLN A 8 2.96 -5.12 -17.76
C GLN A 8 3.94 -5.13 -16.58
N ALA A 9 5.17 -4.65 -16.79
CA ALA A 9 6.16 -4.54 -15.72
C ALA A 9 5.71 -3.56 -14.62
N ALA A 10 5.09 -2.43 -15.00
CA ALA A 10 4.52 -1.49 -14.04
C ALA A 10 3.36 -2.10 -13.23
N LEU A 11 2.51 -2.92 -13.87
CA LEU A 11 1.42 -3.63 -13.20
C LEU A 11 1.95 -4.71 -12.25
N GLU A 12 2.93 -5.50 -12.66
CA GLU A 12 3.57 -6.52 -11.83
C GLU A 12 4.19 -5.88 -10.58
N ALA A 13 5.00 -4.83 -10.75
CA ALA A 13 5.59 -4.09 -9.63
C ALA A 13 4.53 -3.48 -8.69
N LEU A 14 3.40 -3.00 -9.23
CA LEU A 14 2.29 -2.49 -8.42
C LEU A 14 1.62 -3.61 -7.61
N ARG A 15 1.45 -4.80 -8.20
CA ARG A 15 0.85 -5.97 -7.52
C ARG A 15 1.77 -6.49 -6.43
N GLU A 16 3.06 -6.63 -6.72
CA GLU A 16 4.07 -7.01 -5.72
C GLU A 16 4.06 -6.04 -4.53
N MET A 17 4.17 -4.73 -4.81
CA MET A 17 4.11 -3.71 -3.75
C MET A 17 2.82 -3.80 -2.93
N ARG A 18 1.68 -4.00 -3.59
CA ARG A 18 0.39 -4.13 -2.90
C ARG A 18 0.35 -5.37 -1.99
N ASP A 19 0.85 -6.50 -2.47
CA ASP A 19 0.84 -7.75 -1.72
C ASP A 19 1.78 -7.65 -0.50
N GLU A 20 2.97 -7.05 -0.66
CA GLU A 20 3.86 -6.76 0.48
C GLU A 20 3.23 -5.80 1.51
N ILE A 21 2.49 -4.78 1.05
CA ILE A 21 1.78 -3.85 1.93
C ILE A 21 0.70 -4.60 2.72
N ALA A 22 -0.04 -5.50 2.07
CA ALA A 22 -1.09 -6.28 2.70
C ALA A 22 -0.53 -7.22 3.78
N GLU A 23 0.55 -7.95 3.47
CA GLU A 23 1.22 -8.82 4.43
C GLU A 23 1.74 -8.04 5.66
N GLU A 24 2.46 -6.93 5.43
CA GLU A 24 2.96 -6.09 6.54
C GLU A 24 1.81 -5.46 7.35
N ALA A 25 0.71 -5.07 6.69
CA ALA A 25 -0.46 -4.50 7.35
C ALA A 25 -1.16 -5.52 8.26
N ASP A 26 -1.32 -6.77 7.79
CA ASP A 26 -1.89 -7.86 8.57
C ASP A 26 -1.05 -8.16 9.81
N ASP A 27 0.27 -8.24 9.65
CA ASP A 27 1.20 -8.46 10.75
C ASP A 27 1.14 -7.34 11.79
N LEU A 28 1.18 -6.07 11.36
CA LEU A 28 1.09 -4.90 12.23
C LEU A 28 -0.26 -4.84 12.95
N ALA A 29 -1.36 -5.03 12.23
CA ALA A 29 -2.70 -5.03 12.80
C ALA A 29 -2.89 -6.18 13.81
N GLY A 30 -2.34 -7.37 13.52
CA GLY A 30 -2.33 -8.52 14.42
C GLY A 30 -1.61 -8.21 15.74
N ARG A 31 -0.44 -7.56 15.67
CA ARG A 31 0.33 -7.12 16.85
C ARG A 31 -0.41 -6.10 17.71
N TRP A 32 -1.22 -5.24 17.09
CA TRP A 32 -2.01 -4.23 17.81
C TRP A 32 -3.31 -4.77 18.40
N ARG A 33 -3.83 -5.89 17.87
CA ARG A 33 -5.16 -6.41 18.19
C ARG A 33 -5.44 -6.55 19.69
N SER A 34 -4.47 -7.00 20.48
CA SER A 34 -4.60 -7.16 21.94
C SER A 34 -4.57 -5.83 22.71
N GLN A 35 -4.00 -4.78 22.11
CA GLN A 35 -3.83 -3.46 22.70
C GLN A 35 -5.01 -2.53 22.37
N ILE A 36 -5.76 -2.81 21.28
CA ILE A 36 -6.92 -2.01 20.88
C ILE A 36 -8.10 -2.28 21.81
N LYS A 37 -8.46 -1.28 22.63
CA LYS A 37 -9.62 -1.35 23.54
C LYS A 37 -10.93 -0.88 22.92
N ARG A 38 -10.86 0.00 21.91
CA ARG A 38 -12.05 0.57 21.24
C ARG A 38 -12.42 -0.29 20.03
N ARG A 39 -13.56 -0.98 20.10
CA ARG A 39 -14.02 -1.88 19.02
C ARG A 39 -14.20 -1.18 17.67
N SER A 40 -14.62 0.10 17.68
CA SER A 40 -14.73 0.90 16.45
C SER A 40 -13.37 1.14 15.77
N PHE A 41 -12.27 1.17 16.54
CA PHE A 41 -10.93 1.35 16.00
C PHE A 41 -10.37 0.07 15.36
N CYS A 42 -10.85 -1.12 15.74
CA CYS A 42 -10.41 -2.37 15.14
C CYS A 42 -10.64 -2.43 13.61
N LEU A 43 -11.67 -1.73 13.11
CA LEU A 43 -11.94 -1.64 11.67
C LEU A 43 -10.94 -0.71 10.97
N SER A 44 -10.61 0.42 11.60
CA SER A 44 -9.69 1.42 11.04
C SER A 44 -8.22 1.07 11.26
N SER A 45 -7.89 0.18 12.21
CA SER A 45 -6.50 -0.20 12.51
C SER A 45 -5.83 -0.91 11.35
N HIS A 46 -6.57 -1.68 10.56
CA HIS A 46 -6.02 -2.35 9.39
C HIS A 46 -5.66 -1.33 8.29
N ASN A 47 -6.51 -0.33 8.03
CA ASN A 47 -6.19 0.75 7.11
C ASN A 47 -5.00 1.60 7.61
N LEU A 48 -4.90 1.84 8.92
CA LEU A 48 -3.73 2.51 9.50
C LEU A 48 -2.46 1.69 9.31
N ALA A 49 -2.52 0.38 9.50
CA ALA A 49 -1.38 -0.52 9.27
C ALA A 49 -0.94 -0.49 7.79
N ALA A 50 -1.90 -0.57 6.86
CA ALA A 50 -1.64 -0.45 5.43
C ALA A 50 -1.07 0.91 5.03
N TYR A 51 -1.56 2.00 5.63
CA TYR A 51 -0.98 3.34 5.47
C TYR A 51 0.47 3.42 5.94
N LEU A 52 0.79 2.88 7.11
CA LEU A 52 2.16 2.86 7.61
C LEU A 52 3.06 2.01 6.70
N ALA A 53 2.61 0.83 6.28
CA ALA A 53 3.35 -0.03 5.35
C ALA A 53 3.62 0.70 4.02
N LEU A 54 2.62 1.34 3.42
CA LEU A 54 2.79 2.14 2.20
C LEU A 54 3.82 3.26 2.40
N ARG A 55 3.75 4.00 3.52
CA ARG A 55 4.61 5.17 3.76
C ARG A 55 6.08 4.84 4.02
N ARG A 56 6.39 3.57 4.29
CA ARG A 56 7.78 3.09 4.44
C ARG A 56 8.46 2.80 3.11
N ARG A 57 7.72 2.80 2.01
CA ARG A 57 8.22 2.44 0.68
C ARG A 57 8.49 3.69 -0.16
N ASP A 58 9.52 3.63 -0.99
CA ASP A 58 9.77 4.65 -2.00
C ASP A 58 8.90 4.41 -3.24
N VAL A 59 7.76 5.08 -3.28
CA VAL A 59 6.79 4.95 -4.38
C VAL A 59 7.14 5.80 -5.60
N ARG A 60 8.20 6.63 -5.56
CA ARG A 60 8.50 7.60 -6.62
C ARG A 60 8.81 6.91 -7.95
N SER A 61 9.67 5.90 -7.93
CA SER A 61 10.04 5.14 -9.14
C SER A 61 8.83 4.48 -9.81
N LEU A 62 7.93 3.91 -9.01
CA LEU A 62 6.69 3.29 -9.53
C LEU A 62 5.71 4.36 -10.03
N GLN A 63 5.57 5.49 -9.32
CA GLN A 63 4.74 6.61 -9.74
C GLN A 63 5.22 7.25 -11.03
N GLU A 64 6.52 7.37 -11.24
CA GLU A 64 7.12 7.86 -12.49
C GLU A 64 6.84 6.91 -13.67
N ALA A 65 6.89 5.60 -13.43
CA ALA A 65 6.49 4.60 -14.42
C ALA A 65 4.99 4.70 -14.78
N LEU A 66 4.12 4.74 -13.77
CA LEU A 66 2.67 4.84 -13.95
C LEU A 66 2.25 6.15 -14.65
N THR A 67 2.93 7.26 -14.36
CA THR A 67 2.68 8.56 -15.01
C THR A 67 2.84 8.49 -16.53
N ARG A 68 3.81 7.71 -17.03
CA ARG A 68 4.00 7.49 -18.48
C ARG A 68 2.79 6.87 -19.17
N PHE A 69 1.95 6.17 -18.41
CA PHE A 69 0.71 5.55 -18.88
C PHE A 69 -0.55 6.33 -18.46
N GLY A 70 -0.41 7.58 -17.99
CA GLY A 70 -1.54 8.43 -17.59
C GLY A 70 -2.09 8.18 -16.18
N LEU A 71 -1.39 7.40 -15.35
CA LEU A 71 -1.82 7.03 -14.00
C LEU A 71 -1.03 7.83 -12.95
N SER A 72 -1.59 8.94 -12.47
CA SER A 72 -0.84 10.00 -11.80
C SER A 72 -0.97 10.11 -10.27
N SER A 73 -1.44 9.08 -9.54
CA SER A 73 -1.70 9.30 -8.09
C SER A 73 -1.77 8.07 -7.17
N LEU A 74 -0.64 7.43 -6.88
CA LEU A 74 -0.52 6.51 -5.75
C LEU A 74 -0.82 7.20 -4.41
N GLY A 75 -0.48 8.49 -4.26
CA GLY A 75 -0.74 9.27 -3.05
C GLY A 75 -2.23 9.43 -2.70
N ARG A 76 -3.15 9.37 -3.67
CA ARG A 76 -4.60 9.37 -3.38
C ARG A 76 -5.06 8.09 -2.66
N SER A 77 -4.26 7.02 -2.73
CA SER A 77 -4.55 5.76 -2.06
C SER A 77 -4.27 5.83 -0.55
N GLU A 78 -3.57 6.85 -0.03
CA GLU A 78 -3.25 6.95 1.40
C GLU A 78 -4.49 6.92 2.32
N GLY A 79 -5.62 7.47 1.85
CA GLY A 79 -6.88 7.44 2.62
C GLY A 79 -7.58 6.07 2.63
N ARG A 80 -7.28 5.20 1.66
CA ARG A 80 -7.82 3.84 1.51
C ARG A 80 -6.82 2.98 0.76
N VAL A 81 -5.78 2.52 1.47
CA VAL A 81 -4.63 1.83 0.85
C VAL A 81 -5.05 0.46 0.32
N LEU A 82 -5.86 -0.25 1.10
CA LEU A 82 -6.50 -1.49 0.70
C LEU A 82 -8.01 -1.25 0.58
N ALA A 83 -8.63 -1.92 -0.39
CA ALA A 83 -10.08 -1.87 -0.55
C ALA A 83 -10.74 -2.73 0.55
N ASN A 84 -11.41 -2.06 1.50
CA ASN A 84 -12.34 -2.70 2.44
C ASN A 84 -13.54 -3.32 1.74
#